data_AF-A0A8J4WN72-F1
#
_entry.id   AF-A0A8J4WN72-F1
#
_cell.length_a   1.000
_cell.length_b   1.000
_cell.length_c   1.000
_cell.angle_alpha   90.00
_cell.angle_beta   90.00
_cell.angle_gamma   90.00
#
_symmetry.space_group_name_H-M   'P 1'
#
loop_
_entity.id
_entity.type
_entity.pdbx_description
1 polymer ?
#
loop_
_entity_poly.entity_id
_entity_poly.type
_entity_poly.pdbx_seq_one_letter_code
_entity_poly.pdbx_strand_id
1 'polypeptide(L)' 'FVMEMCQSGLVLLLVLYALPPAKAPPSNVKRLYEKFLNNHVYENMTKDDCTGVMFRRGISSANSNKCKLRNTFILASAEQ' A
#
# COMPACT_ATOMS: atom_id res chain seq x y z
N PHE A 1 22.62 25.89 34.17
CA PHE A 1 21.83 26.18 32.96
C PHE A 1 22.56 25.83 31.66
N VAL A 2 23.77 26.33 31.36
CA VAL A 2 24.49 25.98 30.10
C VAL A 2 24.89 24.49 30.00
N MET A 3 25.19 23.86 31.14
CA MET A 3 25.60 22.45 31.20
C MET A 3 24.45 21.44 30.92
N GLU A 4 23.21 21.78 31.30
CA GLU A 4 22.05 20.88 31.07
C GLU A 4 21.62 20.86 29.60
N MET A 5 21.75 22.00 28.90
CA MET A 5 21.49 22.07 27.45
C MET A 5 22.41 21.17 26.63
N CYS A 6 23.70 21.08 26.98
CA CYS A 6 24.65 20.18 26.31
C CYS A 6 24.38 18.71 26.61
N GLN A 7 24.01 18.38 27.86
CA GLN A 7 23.76 17.00 28.27
C GLN A 7 22.48 16.45 27.61
N SER A 8 21.42 17.25 27.52
CA SER A 8 20.19 16.86 26.80
C SER A 8 20.41 16.71 25.29
N GLY A 9 21.24 17.56 24.68
CA GLY A 9 21.58 17.47 23.26
C GLY A 9 22.35 16.19 22.90
N LEU A 10 23.31 15.81 23.74
CA LEU A 10 24.07 14.56 23.60
C LEU A 10 23.18 13.32 23.71
N VAL A 11 22.28 13.32 24.70
CA VAL A 11 21.30 12.23 24.87
C VAL A 11 20.39 12.13 23.66
N LEU A 12 19.87 13.25 23.15
CA LEU A 12 19.02 13.26 21.96
C LEU A 12 19.76 12.74 20.71
N LEU A 13 21.02 13.14 20.53
CA LEU A 13 21.84 12.69 19.40
C LEU A 13 22.10 11.18 19.46
N LEU A 14 22.41 10.65 20.65
CA LEU A 14 22.59 9.22 20.88
C LEU A 14 21.31 8.42 20.61
N VAL A 15 20.15 8.94 21.00
CA VAL A 15 18.84 8.33 20.73
C VAL A 15 18.54 8.30 19.23
N LEU A 16 18.82 9.40 18.51
CA LEU A 16 18.63 9.47 17.05
C LEU A 16 19.58 8.53 16.29
N TYR A 17 20.81 8.35 16.78
CA TYR A 17 21.79 7.45 16.16
C TYR A 17 21.50 5.97 16.43
N ALA A 18 20.88 5.66 17.58
CA ALA A 18 20.50 4.31 17.96
C ALA A 18 19.17 3.85 17.35
N LEU A 19 18.39 4.77 16.76
CA LEU A 19 17.14 4.42 16.09
C LEU A 19 17.44 3.61 14.82
N PRO A 20 16.99 2.34 14.74
CA PRO A 20 17.12 1.58 13.51
C PRO A 20 16.33 2.29 12.40
N PRO A 21 16.83 2.30 11.15
CA PRO A 21 16.06 2.83 10.04
C PRO A 21 14.71 2.11 9.98
N ALA A 22 13.63 2.87 9.85
CA ALA A 22 12.31 2.29 9.62
C ALA A 22 12.42 1.31 8.45
N LYS A 23 12.11 0.03 8.70
CA LYS A 23 12.11 -0.97 7.64
C LYS A 23 11.08 -0.54 6.62
N ALA A 24 11.56 -0.09 5.45
CA ALA A 24 10.71 0.06 4.30
C ALA A 24 9.94 -1.26 4.11
N PRO A 25 8.63 -1.22 3.84
CA PRO A 25 7.89 -2.43 3.53
C PRO A 25 8.66 -3.19 2.46
N PRO A 26 8.87 -4.51 2.62
CA PRO A 26 9.62 -5.25 1.62
C PRO A 26 8.97 -5.02 0.26
N SER A 27 9.78 -4.96 -0.81
CA SER A 27 9.34 -4.51 -2.14
C SER A 27 8.10 -5.26 -2.68
N ASN A 28 7.86 -6.46 -2.17
CA ASN A 28 6.66 -7.24 -2.41
C ASN A 28 5.37 -6.59 -1.86
N VAL A 29 5.42 -5.92 -0.70
CA VAL A 29 4.24 -5.31 -0.05
C VAL A 29 3.66 -4.21 -0.92
N LYS A 30 4.50 -3.29 -1.44
CA LYS A 30 4.05 -2.23 -2.34
C LYS A 30 3.35 -2.81 -3.58
N ARG A 31 4.00 -3.77 -4.24
CA ARG A 31 3.44 -4.45 -5.43
C ARG A 31 2.13 -5.17 -5.12
N LEU A 32 2.03 -5.83 -3.97
CA LEU A 32 0.81 -6.53 -3.54
C LEU A 32 -0.32 -5.54 -3.24
N TYR A 33 -0.01 -4.40 -2.63
CA TYR A 33 -0.97 -3.33 -2.37
C TYR A 33 -1.49 -2.71 -3.67
N GLU A 34 -0.61 -2.37 -4.61
CA GLU A 34 -1.01 -1.87 -5.94
C GLU A 34 -1.90 -2.88 -6.67
N LYS A 35 -1.56 -4.18 -6.60
CA LYS A 35 -2.38 -5.26 -7.17
C LYS A 35 -3.73 -5.39 -6.47
N PHE A 36 -3.77 -5.20 -5.15
CA PHE A 36 -5.00 -5.18 -4.38
C PHE A 36 -5.90 -4.03 -4.82
N LEU A 37 -5.38 -2.80 -4.89
CA LEU A 37 -6.13 -1.63 -5.33
C LEU A 37 -6.70 -1.82 -6.75
N ASN A 38 -5.86 -2.28 -7.68
CA ASN A 38 -6.29 -2.56 -9.05
C ASN A 38 -7.45 -3.56 -9.11
N ASN A 39 -7.35 -4.65 -8.34
CA ASN A 39 -8.31 -5.73 -8.42
C ASN A 39 -9.57 -5.46 -7.60
N HIS A 40 -9.49 -4.71 -6.51
CA HIS A 40 -10.51 -4.74 -5.47
C HIS A 40 -11.05 -3.38 -5.08
N VAL A 41 -10.48 -2.26 -5.52
CA VAL A 41 -10.95 -0.93 -5.10
C VAL A 41 -11.39 -0.14 -6.33
N TYR A 42 -12.68 0.20 -6.38
CA TYR A 42 -13.22 1.09 -7.40
C TYR A 42 -14.53 1.73 -6.92
N GLU A 43 -14.46 2.99 -6.48
CA GLU A 43 -15.61 3.78 -6.00
C GLU A 43 -16.78 3.84 -6.98
N ASN A 44 -16.49 3.93 -8.29
CA ASN A 44 -17.50 4.11 -9.35
C ASN A 44 -17.94 2.79 -9.99
N MET A 45 -17.63 1.65 -9.37
CA MET A 45 -18.04 0.35 -9.90
C MET A 45 -19.57 0.21 -9.87
N THR A 46 -20.13 -0.30 -10.96
CA THR A 46 -21.55 -0.67 -11.05
C THR A 46 -21.69 -2.15 -11.38
N LYS A 47 -22.87 -2.71 -11.14
CA LYS A 47 -23.18 -4.10 -11.50
C LYS A 47 -23.06 -4.37 -13.00
N ASP A 48 -23.24 -3.34 -13.83
CA ASP A 48 -23.29 -3.45 -15.29
C ASP A 48 -21.91 -3.30 -15.96
N ASP A 49 -20.89 -2.80 -15.26
CA ASP A 49 -19.53 -2.54 -15.81
C ASP A 49 -18.49 -3.61 -15.43
N CYS A 50 -18.92 -4.80 -14.98
CA CYS A 50 -18.00 -5.88 -14.60
C CYS A 50 -17.02 -6.22 -15.73
N THR A 51 -17.52 -6.46 -16.94
CA THR A 51 -16.69 -6.86 -18.09
C THR A 51 -15.72 -5.75 -18.51
N GLY A 52 -16.19 -4.50 -18.58
CA GLY A 52 -15.39 -3.36 -19.01
C GLY A 52 -14.24 -3.06 -18.05
N VAL A 53 -14.52 -3.02 -16.74
CA VAL A 53 -13.50 -2.79 -15.72
C VAL A 53 -12.48 -3.92 -15.67
N MET A 54 -12.92 -5.18 -15.70
CA MET A 54 -12.02 -6.34 -15.67
C MET A 54 -11.05 -6.33 -16.85
N PHE A 55 -11.53 -6.01 -18.06
CA PHE A 55 -10.70 -5.89 -19.26
C PHE A 55 -9.73 -4.70 -19.18
N ARG A 56 -10.25 -3.49 -18.90
CA ARG A 56 -9.42 -2.26 -18.83
C ARG A 56 -8.31 -2.35 -17.79
N ARG A 57 -8.56 -3.03 -16.67
CA ARG A 57 -7.59 -3.21 -15.57
C ARG A 57 -6.72 -4.46 -15.70
N GLY A 58 -6.89 -5.25 -16.77
CA GLY A 58 -6.11 -6.46 -17.01
C GLY A 58 -6.21 -7.49 -15.88
N ILE A 59 -7.38 -7.64 -15.24
CA ILE A 59 -7.54 -8.49 -14.07
C ILE A 59 -7.66 -9.95 -14.51
N SER A 60 -6.63 -10.74 -14.24
CA SER A 60 -6.56 -12.17 -14.59
C SER A 60 -6.38 -13.07 -13.36
N SER A 61 -6.52 -14.38 -13.59
CA SER A 61 -6.16 -15.40 -12.60
C SER A 61 -4.64 -15.36 -12.33
N ALA A 62 -4.25 -15.72 -11.11
CA ALA A 62 -2.85 -15.66 -10.68
C ALA A 62 -1.93 -16.43 -11.65
N ASN A 63 -0.81 -15.79 -12.02
CA ASN A 63 0.22 -16.35 -12.89
C ASN A 63 -0.29 -16.82 -14.27
N SER A 64 -1.40 -16.25 -14.77
CA SER A 64 -1.94 -16.59 -16.07
C SER A 64 -2.67 -15.41 -16.70
N ASN A 65 -2.95 -15.51 -18.00
CA ASN A 65 -3.81 -14.57 -18.72
C ASN A 65 -5.28 -15.04 -18.78
N LYS A 66 -5.64 -16.06 -17.98
CA LYS A 66 -7.01 -16.58 -17.95
C LYS A 66 -7.92 -15.63 -17.19
N CYS A 67 -9.18 -15.57 -17.59
CA CYS A 67 -10.21 -14.83 -16.86
C CYS A 67 -10.29 -15.32 -15.40
N LYS A 68 -10.36 -14.39 -14.46
CA LYS A 68 -10.57 -14.70 -13.04
C LYS A 68 -12.04 -15.07 -12.84
N LEU A 69 -12.31 -16.21 -12.22
CA LEU A 69 -13.69 -16.71 -12.05
C LEU A 69 -14.57 -15.78 -11.19
N ARG A 70 -13.97 -15.14 -10.18
CA ARG A 70 -14.66 -14.21 -9.30
C ARG A 70 -13.74 -13.06 -8.92
N ASN A 71 -14.27 -11.86 -8.98
CA ASN A 71 -13.61 -10.67 -8.48
C ASN A 71 -14.65 -9.76 -7.81
N THR A 72 -14.32 -9.24 -6.64
CA THR A 72 -15.20 -8.33 -5.90
C THR A 72 -14.53 -6.97 -5.84
N PHE A 73 -15.29 -5.92 -6.15
CA PHE A 73 -14.87 -4.54 -5.97
C PHE A 73 -15.52 -3.97 -4.72
N ILE A 74 -14.72 -3.24 -3.95
CA ILE A 74 -15.10 -2.43 -2.81
C ILE A 74 -15.41 -1.03 -3.37
N LEU A 75 -16.61 -0.54 -3.09
CA LEU A 75 -17.09 0.78 -3.51
C LEU A 75 -16.54 1.84 -2.56
N ALA A 76 -15.26 2.16 -2.76
CA ALA A 76 -14.44 2.96 -1.86
C ALA A 76 -13.32 3.68 -2.61
N SER A 77 -12.85 4.79 -2.06
CA SER A 77 -11.56 5.38 -2.41
C SER A 77 -10.42 4.60 -1.74
N ALA A 78 -9.22 4.61 -2.33
CA ALA A 78 -8.07 3.88 -1.78
C ALA A 78 -7.58 4.41 -0.41
N GLU A 79 -7.98 5.63 -0.06
CA GLU A 79 -7.50 6.42 1.08
C GLU A 79 -8.50 6.48 2.25
N GLN A 80 -9.55 5.66 2.22
CA GLN A 80 -10.60 5.65 3.25
C GLN A 80 -10.10 5.23 4.64
#